data_AF-A0A7J4S0E0-F1
#
_entry.id   AF-A0A7J4S0E0-F1
#
_cell.length_a   1.000
_cell.length_b   1.000
_cell.length_c   1.000
_cell.angle_alpha   90.00
_cell.angle_beta   90.00
_cell.angle_gamma   90.00
#
_symmetry.space_group_name_H-M   'P 1'
#
loop_
_entity.id
_entity.type
_entity.pdbx_description
1 polymer ?
#
loop_
_entity_poly.entity_id
_entity_poly.type
_entity_poly.pdbx_seq_one_letter_code
_entity_poly.pdbx_strand_id
1 'polypeptide(L)' 'MGTGMIGLGAGIAIGAAAFATAWAQSVIGAAGMGLMAEKDGMEGKVLLFMALPETMVILGFVVAYLILTTFKG' A
#
# COMPACT_ATOMS: atom_id res chain seq x y z
N MET A 1 -24.99 -12.60 -3.86
CA MET A 1 -23.70 -13.03 -4.44
C MET A 1 -23.16 -14.19 -3.61
N GLY A 2 -22.47 -15.17 -4.20
CA GLY A 2 -21.84 -16.25 -3.42
C GLY A 2 -20.70 -15.72 -2.56
N THR A 3 -20.56 -16.21 -1.32
CA THR A 3 -19.53 -15.78 -0.35
C THR A 3 -18.12 -15.88 -0.92
N GLY A 4 -17.86 -16.87 -1.79
CA GLY A 4 -16.57 -17.02 -2.48
C GLY A 4 -16.22 -15.86 -3.41
N MET A 5 -17.20 -15.30 -4.14
CA MET A 5 -16.95 -14.15 -5.04
C MET A 5 -16.69 -12.87 -4.25
N ILE A 6 -17.39 -12.68 -3.13
CA ILE A 6 -17.18 -11.54 -2.22
C ILE A 6 -15.77 -11.60 -1.61
N GLY A 7 -15.36 -12.79 -1.13
CA GLY A 7 -14.03 -13.02 -0.59
C GLY A 7 -12.92 -12.80 -1.62
N LEU A 8 -13.13 -13.26 -2.86
CA LEU A 8 -12.19 -13.04 -3.95
C LEU A 8 -12.06 -11.56 -4.32
N GLY A 9 -13.17 -10.82 -4.41
CA GLY A 9 -13.16 -9.38 -4.65
C GLY A 9 -12.42 -8.60 -3.57
N ALA A 10 -12.67 -8.92 -2.29
CA ALA A 10 -11.97 -8.31 -1.16
C ALA A 10 -10.47 -8.63 -1.18
N GLY A 11 -10.10 -9.89 -1.47
CA GLY A 11 -8.72 -10.33 -1.57
C GLY A 11 -7.94 -9.64 -2.70
N ILE A 12 -8.56 -9.46 -3.87
CA ILE A 12 -7.95 -8.72 -4.99
C ILE A 12 -7.73 -7.25 -4.62
N ALA A 13 -8.71 -6.60 -3.97
CA ALA A 13 -8.62 -5.19 -3.58
C ALA A 13 -7.41 -4.93 -2.67
N ILE A 14 -7.24 -5.70 -1.58
CA ILE A 14 -6.08 -5.53 -0.69
C ILE A 14 -4.78 -6.06 -1.33
N GLY A 15 -4.83 -7.18 -2.05
CA GLY A 15 -3.65 -7.80 -2.66
C GLY A 15 -2.99 -6.92 -3.70
N ALA A 16 -3.78 -6.32 -4.59
CA ALA A 16 -3.27 -5.39 -5.61
C ALA A 16 -2.69 -4.12 -4.98
N ALA A 17 -3.38 -3.56 -3.98
CA ALA A 17 -2.91 -2.37 -3.27
C ALA A 17 -1.61 -2.62 -2.50
N ALA A 18 -1.50 -3.76 -1.81
CA ALA A 18 -0.30 -4.16 -1.10
C ALA A 18 0.88 -4.38 -2.07
N PHE A 19 0.65 -5.03 -3.21
CA PHE A 19 1.69 -5.23 -4.23
C PHE A 19 2.19 -3.91 -4.82
N ALA A 20 1.27 -3.00 -5.19
CA ALA A 20 1.62 -1.68 -5.68
C ALA A 20 2.41 -0.85 -4.65
N THR A 21 2.00 -0.95 -3.38
CA THR A 21 2.68 -0.27 -2.26
C THR A 21 4.09 -0.79 -2.06
N ALA A 22 4.27 -2.11 -2.02
CA ALA A 22 5.58 -2.75 -1.88
C ALA A 22 6.51 -2.38 -3.04
N TRP A 23 6.00 -2.32 -4.27
CA TRP A 23 6.79 -1.90 -5.43
C TRP A 23 7.21 -0.43 -5.35
N ALA A 24 6.31 0.47 -4.99
CA ALA A 24 6.65 1.87 -4.82
C ALA A 24 7.69 2.07 -3.69
N GLN A 25 7.53 1.39 -2.55
CA GLN A 25 8.46 1.46 -1.43
C GLN A 25 9.84 0.85 -1.76
N SER A 26 9.92 -0.19 -2.59
CA SER A 26 11.22 -0.77 -2.97
C SER A 26 12.05 0.20 -3.82
N VAL A 27 11.42 0.92 -4.74
CA VAL A 27 12.06 1.96 -5.56
C VAL A 27 12.44 3.18 -4.71
N ILE A 28 11.52 3.67 -3.88
CA ILE A 28 11.76 4.83 -3.01
C ILE A 28 12.84 4.53 -1.98
N GLY A 29 12.83 3.33 -1.39
CA GLY A 29 13.85 2.89 -0.42
C GLY A 29 15.24 2.84 -1.04
N ALA A 30 15.38 2.22 -2.22
CA ALA A 30 16.66 2.15 -2.92
C ALA A 30 17.21 3.54 -3.27
N ALA A 31 16.36 4.43 -3.81
CA ALA A 31 16.76 5.80 -4.12
C ALA A 31 17.06 6.63 -2.85
N GLY A 32 16.27 6.43 -1.79
CA GLY A 32 16.41 7.12 -0.51
C GLY A 32 17.73 6.81 0.18
N MET A 33 18.15 5.53 0.21
CA MET A 33 19.44 5.16 0.79
C MET A 33 20.62 5.78 0.05
N GLY A 34 20.55 5.84 -1.29
CA GLY A 34 21.58 6.53 -2.08
C GLY A 34 21.66 8.03 -1.76
N LEU A 35 20.50 8.70 -1.64
CA LEU A 35 20.44 10.12 -1.27
C LEU A 35 21.01 10.37 0.14
N MET A 36 20.71 9.50 1.10
CA MET A 36 21.20 9.62 2.48
C MET A 36 22.70 9.33 2.59
N ALA A 37 23.27 8.57 1.66
CA ALA A 37 24.72 8.35 1.60
C ALA A 37 25.49 9.56 1.06
N GLU A 38 24.85 10.41 0.25
CA GLU A 38 25.47 11.61 -0.35
C GLU A 38 25.23 12.88 0.47
N LYS A 39 24.07 13.01 1.12
CA LYS A 39 23.65 14.22 1.82
C LYS A 39 23.06 13.90 3.19
N ASP A 40 23.72 14.41 4.23
CA ASP A 40 23.22 14.35 5.59
C ASP A 40 21.92 15.15 5.75
N GLY A 41 21.04 14.71 6.66
CA GLY A 41 19.80 15.43 6.99
C GLY A 41 18.64 15.16 6.03
N MET A 42 18.75 14.14 5.16
CA MET A 42 17.72 13.79 4.18
C MET A 42 16.72 12.73 4.69
N GLU A 43 16.89 12.21 5.91
CA GLU A 43 16.09 11.12 6.51
C GLU A 43 14.59 11.45 6.45
N GLY A 44 14.23 12.67 6.85
CA GLY A 44 12.83 13.11 6.92
C GLY A 44 12.16 13.19 5.55
N LYS A 45 12.91 13.58 4.51
CA LYS A 45 12.39 13.64 3.14
C LYS A 45 12.18 12.23 2.58
N VAL A 46 13.11 11.31 2.84
CA VAL A 46 12.97 9.90 2.44
C VAL A 46 11.79 9.26 3.15
N LEU A 47 11.63 9.49 4.45
CA LEU A 47 10.49 9.00 5.23
C LEU A 47 9.16 9.54 4.70
N LEU A 48 9.09 10.83 4.36
CA LEU A 48 7.90 11.44 3.77
C LEU A 48 7.51 10.75 2.46
N PHE A 49 8.47 10.50 1.57
CA PHE A 49 8.18 9.79 0.33
C PHE A 49 7.78 8.34 0.56
N MET A 50 8.33 7.67 1.57
CA MET A 50 7.97 6.30 1.92
C MET A 50 6.56 6.19 2.52
N ALA A 51 6.07 7.24 3.19
CA ALA A 51 4.72 7.31 3.74
C ALA A 51 3.64 7.51 2.67
N LEU A 52 3.97 8.04 1.48
CA LEU A 52 2.98 8.24 0.41
C LEU A 52 2.41 6.89 -0.06
N PRO A 53 3.22 5.86 -0.40
CA PRO A 53 2.71 4.53 -0.72
C PRO A 53 1.92 3.84 0.38
N GLU A 54 2.24 4.06 1.66
CA GLU A 54 1.49 3.49 2.79
C GLU A 54 0.00 3.85 2.72
N THR A 55 -0.34 5.05 2.22
CA THR A 55 -1.73 5.46 2.03
C THR A 55 -2.47 4.57 1.02
N MET A 56 -1.79 4.05 0.01
CA MET A 56 -2.40 3.19 -1.01
C MET A 56 -2.85 1.86 -0.42
N VAL A 57 -2.01 1.20 0.40
CA VAL A 57 -2.38 -0.06 1.06
C VAL A 57 -3.49 0.15 2.10
N ILE A 58 -3.47 1.26 2.83
CA ILE A 58 -4.55 1.61 3.78
C ILE A 58 -5.87 1.76 3.03
N LEU A 59 -5.89 2.47 1.90
CA LEU A 59 -7.10 2.62 1.09
C LEU A 59 -7.57 1.28 0.50
N GLY A 60 -6.64 0.43 0.03
CA GLY A 60 -6.96 -0.92 -0.44
C GLY A 60 -7.58 -1.79 0.66
N PHE A 61 -7.09 -1.66 1.89
CA PHE A 61 -7.66 -2.33 3.07
C PHE A 61 -9.08 -1.83 3.37
N VAL A 62 -9.30 -0.51 3.35
CA VAL A 62 -10.63 0.08 3.56
C VAL A 62 -11.61 -0.45 2.50
N VAL A 63 -11.21 -0.51 1.22
CA VAL A 63 -12.07 -1.05 0.16
C VAL A 63 -12.36 -2.53 0.38
N ALA A 64 -11.36 -3.35 0.74
CA ALA A 64 -11.56 -4.77 1.03
C ALA A 64 -12.53 -4.96 2.21
N TYR A 65 -12.40 -4.16 3.26
CA TYR A 65 -13.33 -4.16 4.40
C TYR A 65 -14.75 -3.81 3.97
N LEU A 66 -14.92 -2.74 3.18
CA LEU A 66 -16.23 -2.34 2.66
C LEU A 66 -16.88 -3.41 1.78
N ILE A 67 -16.12 -4.11 0.94
CA ILE A 67 -16.63 -5.23 0.15
C ILE A 67 -17.17 -6.33 1.08
N LEU A 68 -16.42 -6.67 2.13
CA LEU A 68 -16.83 -7.70 3.09
C LEU A 68 -18.06 -7.29 3.92
N THR A 69 -18.21 -6.03 4.29
CA THR A 69 -19.33 -5.58 5.14
C THR A 69 -20.59 -5.26 4.35
N THR A 70 -20.46 -4.75 3.13
CA THR A 70 -21.61 -4.25 2.34
C THR A 70 -22.40 -5.40 1.69
N PHE A 71 -21.72 -6.45 1.23
CA PHE A 71 -22.35 -7.56 0.49
C PHE A 71 -22.60 -8.82 1.31
N LYS A 72 -22.20 -8.83 2.58
CA LYS A 72 -22.39 -9.95 3.51
C LYS A 72 -23.69 -9.82 4.34
N GLY A 73 -24.44 -8.73 4.17
CA GLY A 73 -25.80 -8.56 4.67
C GLY A 73 -26.83 -9.34 3.86
#